data_AF-A0AA51MJJ8-F1
#
_entry.id   AF-A0AA51MJJ8-F1
#
_cell.length_a   1.000
_cell.length_b   1.000
_cell.length_c   1.000
_cell.angle_alpha   90.00
_cell.angle_beta   90.00
_cell.angle_gamma   90.00
#
_symmetry.space_group_name_H-M   'P 1'
#
loop_
_entity.id
_entity.type
_entity.pdbx_description
1 polymer ?
#
loop_
_entity_poly.entity_id
_entity_poly.type
_entity_poly.pdbx_seq_one_letter_code
_entity_poly.pdbx_strand_id
1 'polypeptide(L)'
;MLGKFFKPKWQHADASVRVKSLASLAGDSMELIKIAQSDPDSDVRMEAITRLHHIPTLVQMGHTAGSIGERARQRVIGLAATDHRHDHLLTEVFAWLQNPALLRSIARDSMRGVKLRHQAIAKLDDQELLFSIASNDTSKEIQYSAAAQIHDLAQLQALEKLHGKNNKRLRQLLKEREDIVQHQHKQQADIDALCAEAETLGNTQRWAQEKTRVKVLEQRWQKISKTANQTQQQRFQQALTDFQQRLQTWETEHTQQQQLQAQQAAEQARLAAEAQQQAEAAAQAQQERLEQEQQREAAARKNRQQQQAQSGSRRFLTPSPHTTLRAAPHRAVHQPLG
;
A
#
# COMPACT_ATOMS: atom_id res chain seq x y z
N MET A 1 -43.04 13.61 -82.63
CA MET A 1 -42.86 14.03 -81.22
C MET A 1 -43.65 13.08 -80.29
N LEU A 2 -43.14 11.87 -80.02
CA LEU A 2 -43.87 10.79 -79.32
C LEU A 2 -43.16 10.29 -78.04
N GLY A 3 -42.27 11.09 -77.45
CA GLY A 3 -41.44 10.68 -76.30
C GLY A 3 -42.04 10.89 -74.90
N LYS A 4 -43.33 11.24 -74.76
CA LYS A 4 -43.92 11.69 -73.49
C LYS A 4 -45.08 10.85 -72.95
N PHE A 5 -45.35 9.66 -73.50
CA PHE A 5 -46.59 8.94 -73.17
C PHE A 5 -46.48 7.85 -72.08
N PHE A 6 -45.29 7.52 -71.58
CA PHE A 6 -45.17 6.60 -70.44
C PHE A 6 -44.24 7.15 -69.37
N LYS A 7 -44.83 7.49 -68.21
CA LYS A 7 -44.05 7.74 -67.00
C LYS A 7 -43.30 6.46 -66.64
N PRO A 8 -42.03 6.54 -66.21
CA PRO A 8 -41.29 5.35 -65.80
C PRO A 8 -42.00 4.67 -64.62
N LYS A 9 -41.86 3.34 -64.50
CA LYS A 9 -42.61 2.54 -63.51
C LYS A 9 -42.44 3.00 -62.06
N TRP A 10 -41.32 3.67 -61.74
CA TRP A 10 -41.06 4.23 -60.42
C TRP A 10 -41.88 5.49 -60.10
N GLN A 11 -42.58 6.09 -61.07
CA GLN A 11 -43.53 7.20 -60.87
C GLN A 11 -45.00 6.75 -60.92
N HIS A 12 -45.25 5.44 -60.85
CA HIS A 12 -46.60 4.89 -60.91
C HIS A 12 -47.45 5.26 -59.67
N ALA A 13 -48.77 5.37 -59.84
CA ALA A 13 -49.67 5.74 -58.74
C ALA A 13 -49.71 4.67 -57.62
N ASP A 14 -49.73 3.40 -57.99
CA ASP A 14 -49.64 2.26 -57.07
C ASP A 14 -48.22 2.10 -56.50
N ALA A 15 -48.11 2.15 -55.17
CA ALA A 15 -46.86 1.96 -54.42
C ALA A 15 -46.20 0.60 -54.67
N SER A 16 -46.99 -0.47 -54.80
CA SER A 16 -46.46 -1.82 -55.06
C SER A 16 -45.74 -1.91 -56.40
N VAL A 17 -46.23 -1.18 -57.41
CA VAL A 17 -45.57 -1.07 -58.72
C VAL A 17 -44.26 -0.27 -58.60
N ARG A 18 -44.26 0.80 -57.79
CA ARG A 18 -43.04 1.58 -57.53
C ARG A 18 -41.98 0.72 -56.86
N VAL A 19 -42.29 0.01 -55.76
CA VAL A 19 -41.38 -0.93 -55.07
C VAL A 19 -40.74 -1.91 -56.05
N LYS A 20 -41.55 -2.60 -56.86
CA LYS A 20 -41.05 -3.58 -57.85
C LYS A 20 -40.11 -2.97 -58.87
N SER A 21 -40.34 -1.72 -59.26
CA SER A 21 -39.52 -1.03 -60.26
C SER A 21 -38.15 -0.61 -59.74
N LEU A 22 -37.95 -0.49 -58.41
CA LEU A 22 -36.68 -0.07 -57.82
C LEU A 22 -35.53 -1.04 -58.13
N ALA A 23 -35.84 -2.31 -58.40
CA ALA A 23 -34.85 -3.31 -58.79
C ALA A 23 -34.13 -3.00 -60.11
N SER A 24 -34.73 -2.17 -60.98
CA SER A 24 -34.10 -1.75 -62.24
C SER A 24 -33.26 -0.48 -62.13
N LEU A 25 -33.26 0.20 -60.98
CA LEU A 25 -32.51 1.44 -60.79
C LEU A 25 -31.10 1.14 -60.27
N ALA A 26 -30.12 1.90 -60.75
CA ALA A 26 -28.76 1.83 -60.20
C ALA A 26 -28.73 2.37 -58.76
N GLY A 27 -27.89 1.79 -57.92
CA GLY A 27 -27.78 2.13 -56.49
C GLY A 27 -27.38 3.58 -56.22
N ASP A 28 -26.72 4.26 -57.15
CA ASP A 28 -26.32 5.68 -57.04
C ASP A 28 -27.14 6.59 -57.98
N SER A 29 -28.25 6.10 -58.54
CA SER A 29 -29.07 6.89 -59.46
C SER A 29 -29.78 8.05 -58.75
N MET A 30 -29.91 9.18 -59.46
CA MET A 30 -30.64 10.36 -58.97
C MET A 30 -32.12 10.05 -58.71
N GLU A 31 -32.70 9.14 -59.50
CA GLU A 31 -34.05 8.64 -59.32
C GLU A 31 -34.21 7.94 -57.97
N LEU A 32 -33.31 7.02 -57.63
CA LEU A 32 -33.35 6.27 -56.37
C LEU A 32 -33.15 7.19 -55.16
N ILE A 33 -32.24 8.17 -55.27
CA ILE A 33 -32.05 9.23 -54.26
C ILE A 33 -33.36 9.97 -54.02
N LYS A 34 -34.02 10.43 -55.10
CA LYS A 34 -35.27 11.19 -55.01
C LYS A 34 -36.38 10.38 -54.34
N ILE A 35 -36.52 9.10 -54.72
CA ILE A 35 -37.54 8.20 -54.16
C ILE A 35 -37.28 8.00 -52.66
N ALA A 36 -36.05 7.68 -52.25
CA ALA A 36 -35.70 7.51 -50.84
C ALA A 36 -36.03 8.76 -50.00
N GLN A 37 -35.75 9.96 -50.55
CA GLN A 37 -35.98 11.23 -49.85
C GLN A 37 -37.45 11.61 -49.75
N SER A 38 -38.26 11.37 -50.79
CA SER A 38 -39.53 12.10 -50.97
C SER A 38 -40.73 11.29 -51.48
N ASP A 39 -40.63 9.97 -51.67
CA ASP A 39 -41.81 9.18 -52.04
C ASP A 39 -42.90 9.31 -50.94
N PRO A 40 -44.18 9.50 -51.30
CA PRO A 40 -45.24 9.63 -50.32
C PRO A 40 -45.48 8.35 -49.49
N ASP A 41 -45.07 7.19 -50.01
CA ASP A 41 -45.23 5.90 -49.34
C ASP A 41 -43.96 5.51 -48.58
N SER A 42 -44.09 5.22 -47.29
CA SER A 42 -42.94 4.87 -46.43
C SER A 42 -42.26 3.57 -46.81
N ASP A 43 -43.01 2.59 -47.33
CA ASP A 43 -42.46 1.29 -47.71
C ASP A 43 -41.65 1.41 -49.00
N VAL A 44 -42.11 2.23 -49.94
CA VAL A 44 -41.33 2.60 -51.13
C VAL A 44 -40.03 3.29 -50.72
N ARG A 45 -40.07 4.22 -49.75
CA ARG A 45 -38.85 4.87 -49.24
C ARG A 45 -37.89 3.87 -48.58
N MET A 46 -38.38 2.96 -47.74
CA MET A 46 -37.55 1.94 -47.09
C MET A 46 -36.88 1.01 -48.09
N GLU A 47 -37.61 0.56 -49.12
CA GLU A 47 -37.04 -0.27 -50.18
C GLU A 47 -35.98 0.51 -50.98
N ALA A 48 -36.23 1.78 -51.28
CA ALA A 48 -35.26 2.63 -51.97
C ALA A 48 -33.96 2.79 -51.16
N ILE A 49 -34.06 3.04 -49.84
CA ILE A 49 -32.90 3.14 -48.94
C ILE A 49 -32.11 1.82 -48.91
N THR A 50 -32.80 0.67 -48.90
CA THR A 50 -32.15 -0.65 -48.88
C THR A 50 -31.24 -0.86 -50.10
N ARG A 51 -31.56 -0.23 -51.24
CA ARG A 51 -30.79 -0.34 -52.49
C ARG A 51 -29.78 0.79 -52.67
N LEU A 52 -30.02 1.95 -52.06
CA LEU A 52 -29.21 3.16 -52.23
C LEU A 52 -27.74 2.92 -51.80
N HIS A 53 -26.80 3.40 -52.62
CA HIS A 53 -25.35 3.37 -52.39
C HIS A 53 -24.78 4.76 -52.04
N HIS A 54 -25.56 5.82 -52.25
CA HIS A 54 -25.11 7.20 -52.04
C HIS A 54 -25.03 7.55 -50.55
N ILE A 55 -23.86 7.30 -49.94
CA ILE A 55 -23.58 7.52 -48.50
C ILE A 55 -23.96 8.93 -48.03
N PRO A 56 -23.68 10.04 -48.75
CA PRO A 56 -24.06 11.37 -48.28
C PRO A 56 -25.57 11.51 -48.03
N THR A 57 -26.40 10.98 -48.93
CA THR A 57 -27.86 10.97 -48.74
C THR A 57 -28.27 10.06 -47.59
N LEU A 58 -27.66 8.87 -47.48
CA LEU A 58 -27.94 7.95 -46.39
C LEU A 58 -27.59 8.53 -45.02
N VAL A 59 -26.47 9.25 -44.91
CA VAL A 59 -26.07 9.95 -43.69
C VAL A 59 -27.07 11.04 -43.34
N GLN A 60 -27.44 11.89 -44.31
CA GLN A 60 -28.46 12.92 -44.12
C GLN A 60 -29.78 12.32 -43.61
N MET A 61 -30.25 11.24 -44.23
CA MET A 61 -31.48 10.55 -43.83
C MET A 61 -31.31 9.84 -42.48
N GLY A 62 -30.13 9.33 -42.17
CA GLY A 62 -29.79 8.67 -40.92
C GLY A 62 -29.86 9.58 -39.70
N HIS A 63 -29.87 10.90 -39.87
CA HIS A 63 -30.12 11.85 -38.76
C HIS A 63 -31.61 12.02 -38.44
N THR A 64 -32.51 11.53 -39.28
CA THR A 64 -33.94 11.58 -38.99
C THR A 64 -34.33 10.54 -37.93
N ALA A 65 -35.36 10.84 -37.14
CA ALA A 65 -35.93 9.90 -36.18
C ALA A 65 -36.87 8.91 -36.88
N GLY A 66 -37.10 7.76 -36.23
CA GLY A 66 -38.01 6.72 -36.72
C GLY A 66 -37.40 5.74 -37.74
N SER A 67 -38.27 4.93 -38.34
CA SER A 67 -37.89 3.76 -39.15
C SER A 67 -37.03 4.09 -40.37
N ILE A 68 -37.26 5.25 -41.00
CA ILE A 68 -36.48 5.71 -42.15
C ILE A 68 -35.04 6.00 -41.75
N GLY A 69 -34.83 6.72 -40.64
CA GLY A 69 -33.49 7.01 -40.13
C GLY A 69 -32.77 5.74 -39.70
N GLU A 70 -33.46 4.83 -39.01
CA GLU A 70 -32.91 3.52 -38.63
C GLU A 70 -32.48 2.70 -39.85
N ARG A 71 -33.33 2.63 -40.88
CA ARG A 71 -33.02 1.93 -42.13
C ARG A 71 -31.81 2.55 -42.83
N ALA A 72 -31.72 3.88 -42.87
CA ALA A 72 -30.59 4.58 -43.47
C ALA A 72 -29.28 4.30 -42.71
N ARG A 73 -29.30 4.33 -41.36
CA ARG A 73 -28.15 3.97 -40.53
C ARG A 73 -27.70 2.53 -40.78
N GLN A 74 -28.63 1.58 -40.82
CA GLN A 74 -28.33 0.18 -41.15
C GLN A 74 -27.68 0.04 -42.53
N ARG A 75 -28.17 0.81 -43.52
CA ARG A 75 -27.58 0.81 -44.85
C ARG A 75 -26.15 1.37 -44.86
N VAL A 76 -25.91 2.48 -44.14
CA VAL A 76 -24.55 3.03 -43.97
C VAL A 76 -23.60 1.99 -43.38
N ILE A 77 -24.02 1.28 -42.32
CA ILE A 77 -23.21 0.22 -41.70
C ILE A 77 -22.85 -0.87 -42.73
N GLY A 78 -23.81 -1.31 -43.54
CA GLY A 78 -23.57 -2.32 -44.58
C GLY A 78 -22.60 -1.87 -45.68
N LEU A 79 -22.62 -0.57 -46.03
CA LEU A 79 -21.72 -0.02 -47.05
C LEU A 79 -20.34 0.37 -46.50
N ALA A 80 -20.23 0.67 -45.21
CA ALA A 80 -18.98 1.12 -44.57
C ALA A 80 -17.84 0.10 -44.72
N ALA A 81 -18.16 -1.19 -44.84
CA ALA A 81 -17.16 -2.24 -45.06
C ALA A 81 -16.47 -2.15 -46.42
N THR A 82 -17.14 -1.62 -47.45
CA THR A 82 -16.69 -1.68 -48.85
C THR A 82 -16.50 -0.34 -49.53
N ASP A 83 -17.10 0.75 -49.03
CA ASP A 83 -16.90 2.10 -49.58
C ASP A 83 -15.79 2.84 -48.79
N HIS A 84 -14.79 3.33 -49.52
CA HIS A 84 -13.63 4.04 -48.96
C HIS A 84 -13.66 5.55 -49.31
N ARG A 85 -14.60 5.97 -50.16
CA ARG A 85 -14.67 7.33 -50.72
C ARG A 85 -15.20 8.34 -49.70
N HIS A 86 -15.96 7.85 -48.72
CA HIS A 86 -16.71 8.67 -47.78
C HIS A 86 -16.26 8.52 -46.32
N ASP A 87 -15.00 8.15 -46.09
CA ASP A 87 -14.46 7.93 -44.74
C ASP A 87 -14.59 9.15 -43.82
N HIS A 88 -14.57 10.37 -44.37
CA HIS A 88 -14.80 11.60 -43.61
C HIS A 88 -16.22 11.62 -43.01
N LEU A 89 -17.25 11.28 -43.78
CA LEU A 89 -18.62 11.16 -43.28
C LEU A 89 -18.75 10.01 -42.28
N LEU A 90 -18.14 8.86 -42.57
CA LEU A 90 -18.14 7.71 -41.65
C LEU A 90 -17.48 8.05 -40.31
N THR A 91 -16.48 8.93 -40.30
CA THR A 91 -15.85 9.46 -39.08
C THR A 91 -16.82 10.34 -38.29
N GLU A 92 -17.62 11.18 -38.96
CA GLU A 92 -18.63 12.03 -38.32
C GLU A 92 -19.75 11.20 -37.67
N VAL A 93 -20.16 10.10 -38.33
CA VAL A 93 -21.23 9.21 -37.84
C VAL A 93 -20.71 7.93 -37.20
N PHE A 94 -19.48 7.92 -36.71
CA PHE A 94 -18.81 6.72 -36.20
C PHE A 94 -19.60 6.00 -35.09
N ALA A 95 -20.40 6.74 -34.32
CA ALA A 95 -21.30 6.18 -33.31
C ALA A 95 -22.33 5.17 -33.87
N TRP A 96 -22.58 5.15 -35.17
CA TRP A 96 -23.44 4.14 -35.81
C TRP A 96 -22.69 2.85 -36.13
N LEU A 97 -21.36 2.89 -36.23
CA LEU A 97 -20.52 1.81 -36.73
C LEU A 97 -20.04 0.85 -35.62
N GLN A 98 -20.75 0.76 -34.49
CA GLN A 98 -20.35 0.01 -33.30
C GLN A 98 -20.55 -1.51 -33.45
N ASN A 99 -20.21 -2.06 -34.62
CA ASN A 99 -20.19 -3.50 -34.89
C ASN A 99 -18.74 -4.02 -34.82
N PRO A 100 -18.41 -4.97 -33.93
CA PRO A 100 -17.04 -5.44 -33.75
C PRO A 100 -16.35 -5.95 -35.02
N ALA A 101 -17.06 -6.68 -35.89
CA ALA A 101 -16.50 -7.20 -37.13
C ALA A 101 -16.16 -6.07 -38.12
N LEU A 102 -17.04 -5.07 -38.23
CA LEU A 102 -16.82 -3.89 -39.04
C LEU A 102 -15.64 -3.04 -38.51
N LEU A 103 -15.55 -2.85 -37.19
CA LEU A 103 -14.46 -2.10 -36.58
C LEU A 103 -13.11 -2.77 -36.85
N ARG A 104 -13.03 -4.10 -36.77
CA ARG A 104 -11.83 -4.87 -37.15
C ARG A 104 -11.49 -4.68 -38.63
N SER A 105 -12.48 -4.71 -39.53
CA SER A 105 -12.24 -4.54 -40.96
C SER A 105 -11.76 -3.11 -41.30
N ILE A 106 -12.35 -2.10 -40.66
CA ILE A 106 -11.93 -0.70 -40.81
C ILE A 106 -10.50 -0.53 -40.30
N ALA A 107 -10.21 -0.99 -39.08
CA ALA A 107 -8.91 -0.81 -38.44
C ALA A 107 -7.75 -1.43 -39.25
N ARG A 108 -7.94 -2.63 -39.81
CA ARG A 108 -6.89 -3.36 -40.54
C ARG A 108 -6.66 -2.88 -41.97
N ASP A 109 -7.62 -2.18 -42.57
CA ASP A 109 -7.53 -1.79 -43.97
C ASP A 109 -6.67 -0.53 -44.14
N SER A 110 -5.47 -0.70 -44.71
CA SER A 110 -4.53 0.40 -44.96
C SER A 110 -5.02 1.41 -46.00
N MET A 111 -6.03 1.06 -46.82
CA MET A 111 -6.64 1.98 -47.78
C MET A 111 -7.67 2.92 -47.14
N ARG A 112 -8.07 2.66 -45.88
CA ARG A 112 -8.98 3.54 -45.14
C ARG A 112 -8.26 4.76 -44.59
N GLY A 113 -8.98 5.86 -44.49
CA GLY A 113 -8.52 7.13 -43.94
C GLY A 113 -8.08 7.01 -42.48
N VAL A 114 -6.95 7.63 -42.16
CA VAL A 114 -6.29 7.53 -40.84
C VAL A 114 -7.23 7.86 -39.68
N LYS A 115 -8.09 8.88 -39.81
CA LYS A 115 -9.03 9.29 -38.74
C LYS A 115 -10.07 8.20 -38.41
N LEU A 116 -10.66 7.58 -39.43
CA LEU A 116 -11.66 6.53 -39.25
C LEU A 116 -11.01 5.30 -38.63
N ARG A 117 -9.83 4.91 -39.13
CA ARG A 117 -9.04 3.80 -38.58
C ARG A 117 -8.63 4.04 -37.13
N HIS A 118 -8.18 5.25 -36.79
CA HIS A 118 -7.85 5.63 -35.43
C HIS A 118 -9.03 5.42 -34.47
N GLN A 119 -10.24 5.86 -34.85
CA GLN A 119 -11.44 5.66 -34.05
C GLN A 119 -11.80 4.17 -33.91
N ALA A 120 -11.64 3.39 -34.98
CA ALA A 120 -11.87 1.95 -34.95
C ALA A 120 -10.88 1.23 -34.01
N ILE A 121 -9.59 1.55 -34.10
CA ILE A 121 -8.53 0.99 -33.26
C ILE A 121 -8.79 1.30 -31.78
N ALA A 122 -9.26 2.50 -31.46
CA ALA A 122 -9.60 2.88 -30.08
C ALA A 122 -10.77 2.07 -29.47
N LYS A 123 -11.46 1.25 -30.26
CA LYS A 123 -12.54 0.35 -29.83
C LYS A 123 -12.15 -1.13 -29.86
N LEU A 124 -10.91 -1.46 -30.25
CA LEU A 124 -10.43 -2.83 -30.31
C LEU A 124 -9.81 -3.26 -28.98
N ASP A 125 -10.04 -4.53 -28.63
CA ASP A 125 -9.38 -5.22 -27.51
C ASP A 125 -8.56 -6.44 -27.98
N ASP A 126 -8.52 -6.68 -29.30
CA ASP A 126 -7.75 -7.79 -29.88
C ASP A 126 -6.26 -7.43 -29.91
N GLN A 127 -5.52 -7.93 -28.92
CA GLN A 127 -4.09 -7.66 -28.75
C GLN A 127 -3.24 -8.15 -29.93
N GLU A 128 -3.60 -9.28 -30.56
CA GLU A 128 -2.87 -9.80 -31.73
C GLU A 128 -3.07 -8.92 -32.96
N LEU A 129 -4.32 -8.50 -33.21
CA LEU A 129 -4.64 -7.59 -34.30
C LEU A 129 -3.99 -6.21 -34.08
N LEU A 130 -4.03 -5.68 -32.85
CA LEU A 130 -3.38 -4.42 -32.49
C LEU A 130 -1.87 -4.49 -32.73
N PHE A 131 -1.21 -5.57 -32.30
CA PHE A 131 0.21 -5.78 -32.56
C PHE A 131 0.51 -5.89 -34.06
N SER A 132 -0.33 -6.62 -34.82
CA SER A 132 -0.17 -6.77 -36.27
C SER A 132 -0.30 -5.43 -37.00
N ILE A 133 -1.29 -4.60 -36.64
CA ILE A 133 -1.46 -3.25 -37.19
C ILE A 133 -0.25 -2.39 -36.82
N ALA A 134 0.15 -2.37 -35.54
CA ALA A 134 1.29 -1.57 -35.09
C ALA A 134 2.62 -1.96 -35.77
N SER A 135 2.79 -3.25 -36.09
CA SER A 135 3.99 -3.80 -36.71
C SER A 135 4.07 -3.53 -38.21
N ASN A 136 2.94 -3.50 -38.91
CA ASN A 136 2.93 -3.53 -40.38
C ASN A 136 2.44 -2.23 -41.03
N ASP A 137 1.75 -1.36 -40.29
CA ASP A 137 1.17 -0.15 -40.87
C ASP A 137 2.23 0.86 -41.32
N THR A 138 1.97 1.58 -42.40
CA THR A 138 2.87 2.62 -42.93
C THR A 138 2.67 3.97 -42.25
N SER A 139 1.49 4.22 -41.68
CA SER A 139 1.18 5.45 -40.96
C SER A 139 1.69 5.39 -39.52
N LYS A 140 2.64 6.26 -39.18
CA LYS A 140 3.18 6.38 -37.81
C LYS A 140 2.11 6.68 -36.77
N GLU A 141 1.04 7.36 -37.18
CA GLU A 141 -0.11 7.65 -36.32
C GLU A 141 -0.88 6.38 -35.98
N ILE A 142 -1.19 5.55 -36.99
CA ILE A 142 -1.86 4.26 -36.80
C ILE A 142 -0.99 3.29 -36.01
N GLN A 143 0.31 3.23 -36.31
CA GLN A 143 1.27 2.44 -35.53
C GLN A 143 1.20 2.80 -34.04
N TYR A 144 1.26 4.09 -33.73
CA TYR A 144 1.19 4.57 -32.35
C TYR A 144 -0.17 4.27 -31.71
N SER A 145 -1.28 4.55 -32.40
CA SER A 145 -2.63 4.34 -31.86
C SER A 145 -2.90 2.88 -31.55
N ALA A 146 -2.43 1.96 -32.40
CA ALA A 146 -2.52 0.52 -32.13
C ALA A 146 -1.62 0.11 -30.97
N ALA A 147 -0.35 0.57 -30.95
CA ALA A 147 0.57 0.30 -29.86
C ALA A 147 0.08 0.82 -28.50
N ALA A 148 -0.59 1.98 -28.46
CA ALA A 148 -1.10 2.57 -27.22
C ALA A 148 -2.14 1.68 -26.50
N GLN A 149 -2.83 0.83 -27.25
CA GLN A 149 -3.81 -0.13 -26.73
C GLN A 149 -3.19 -1.48 -26.32
N ILE A 150 -1.92 -1.72 -26.62
CA ILE A 150 -1.24 -2.96 -26.24
C ILE A 150 -0.86 -2.92 -24.76
N HIS A 151 -1.15 -4.01 -24.05
CA HIS A 151 -0.85 -4.13 -22.61
C HIS A 151 0.45 -4.88 -22.32
N ASP A 152 0.91 -5.72 -23.24
CA ASP A 152 2.14 -6.49 -23.07
C ASP A 152 3.38 -5.63 -23.36
N LEU A 153 4.22 -5.47 -22.34
CA LEU A 153 5.47 -4.72 -22.42
C LEU A 153 6.45 -5.36 -23.42
N ALA A 154 6.49 -6.69 -23.52
CA ALA A 154 7.38 -7.39 -24.44
C ALA A 154 7.01 -7.11 -25.91
N GLN A 155 5.71 -7.03 -26.21
CA GLN A 155 5.21 -6.62 -27.52
C GLN A 155 5.59 -5.16 -27.84
N LEU A 156 5.46 -4.25 -26.87
CA LEU A 156 5.88 -2.86 -27.06
C LEU A 156 7.40 -2.73 -27.32
N GLN A 157 8.21 -3.52 -26.62
CA GLN A 157 9.66 -3.59 -26.86
C GLN A 157 9.99 -4.14 -28.25
N ALA A 158 9.24 -5.14 -28.74
CA ALA A 158 9.39 -5.65 -30.10
C ALA A 158 9.05 -4.56 -31.15
N LEU A 159 7.97 -3.81 -30.94
CA LEU A 159 7.57 -2.71 -31.82
C LEU A 159 8.61 -1.58 -31.84
N GLU A 160 9.21 -1.26 -30.70
CA GLU A 160 10.26 -0.24 -30.61
C GLU A 160 11.53 -0.66 -31.37
N LYS A 161 11.91 -1.95 -31.34
CA LYS A 161 13.01 -2.46 -32.17
C LYS A 161 12.71 -2.33 -33.68
N LEU A 162 11.46 -2.54 -34.10
CA LEU A 162 11.04 -2.46 -35.49
C LEU A 162 10.94 -1.02 -35.99
N HIS A 163 10.22 -0.16 -35.27
CA HIS A 163 9.81 1.19 -35.73
C HIS A 163 10.38 2.33 -34.91
N GLY A 164 11.02 2.05 -33.78
CA GLY A 164 11.45 3.04 -32.80
C GLY A 164 12.37 4.10 -33.40
N LYS A 165 13.27 3.76 -34.34
CA LYS A 165 14.15 4.74 -35.03
C LYS A 165 13.36 5.87 -35.69
N ASN A 166 12.22 5.54 -36.32
CA ASN A 166 11.44 6.45 -37.15
C ASN A 166 10.16 6.97 -36.47
N ASN A 167 9.75 6.38 -35.34
CA ASN A 167 8.53 6.74 -34.62
C ASN A 167 8.87 7.19 -33.18
N LYS A 168 9.04 8.51 -32.99
CA LYS A 168 9.34 9.11 -31.67
C LYS A 168 8.24 8.84 -30.64
N ARG A 169 6.96 8.88 -31.06
CA ARG A 169 5.82 8.69 -30.15
C ARG A 169 5.78 7.26 -29.61
N LEU A 170 6.14 6.27 -30.43
CA LEU A 170 6.25 4.88 -30.01
C LEU A 170 7.36 4.68 -28.96
N ARG A 171 8.55 5.28 -29.16
CA ARG A 171 9.62 5.23 -28.15
C ARG A 171 9.19 5.87 -26.82
N GLN A 172 8.51 7.00 -26.89
CA GLN A 172 8.00 7.68 -25.70
C GLN A 172 6.96 6.82 -24.98
N LEU A 173 6.04 6.19 -25.71
CA LEU A 173 5.06 5.26 -25.15
C LEU A 173 5.73 4.10 -24.40
N LEU A 174 6.72 3.45 -25.02
CA LEU A 174 7.45 2.36 -24.35
C LEU A 174 8.11 2.85 -23.07
N LYS A 175 8.82 3.97 -23.12
CA LYS A 175 9.47 4.54 -21.94
C LYS A 175 8.48 4.85 -20.82
N GLU A 176 7.35 5.47 -21.14
CA GLU A 176 6.28 5.76 -20.17
C GLU A 176 5.74 4.46 -19.54
N ARG A 177 5.57 3.40 -20.33
CA ARG A 177 5.12 2.09 -19.82
C ARG A 177 6.17 1.41 -18.95
N GLU A 178 7.44 1.46 -19.33
CA GLU A 178 8.56 0.95 -18.53
C GLU A 178 8.68 1.68 -17.20
N ASP A 179 8.59 3.01 -17.20
CA ASP A 179 8.65 3.84 -15.99
C ASP A 179 7.50 3.48 -15.02
N ILE A 180 6.28 3.25 -15.53
CA ILE A 180 5.14 2.80 -14.72
C ILE A 180 5.42 1.44 -14.08
N VAL A 181 5.88 0.46 -14.85
CA VAL A 181 6.18 -0.90 -14.34
C VAL A 181 7.31 -0.86 -13.32
N GLN A 182 8.37 -0.09 -13.58
CA GLN A 182 9.48 0.09 -12.64
C GLN A 182 9.04 0.74 -11.34
N HIS A 183 8.21 1.78 -11.42
CA HIS A 183 7.67 2.45 -10.23
C HIS A 183 6.80 1.50 -9.41
N GLN A 184 5.91 0.73 -10.05
CA GLN A 184 5.09 -0.28 -9.37
C GLN A 184 5.96 -1.34 -8.70
N HIS A 185 6.96 -1.89 -9.40
CA HIS A 185 7.87 -2.88 -8.83
C HIS A 185 8.63 -2.31 -7.62
N LYS A 186 9.15 -1.08 -7.73
CA LYS A 186 9.83 -0.41 -6.61
C LYS A 186 8.90 -0.21 -5.42
N GLN A 187 7.66 0.24 -5.65
CA GLN A 187 6.67 0.39 -4.58
C GLN A 187 6.38 -0.94 -3.88
N GLN A 188 6.22 -2.03 -4.65
CA GLN A 188 6.01 -3.36 -4.07
C GLN A 188 7.23 -3.82 -3.25
N ALA A 189 8.45 -3.62 -3.78
CA ALA A 189 9.67 -3.94 -3.05
C ALA A 189 9.82 -3.11 -1.76
N ASP A 190 9.46 -1.83 -1.77
CA ASP A 190 9.48 -0.97 -0.58
C ASP A 190 8.47 -1.43 0.49
N ILE A 191 7.28 -1.89 0.07
CA ILE A 191 6.26 -2.48 0.96
C ILE A 191 6.77 -3.80 1.56
N ASP A 192 7.33 -4.68 0.73
CA ASP A 192 7.84 -5.97 1.16
C ASP A 192 9.04 -5.81 2.12
N ALA A 193 9.92 -4.85 1.84
CA ALA A 193 11.03 -4.50 2.72
C ALA A 193 10.56 -3.98 4.09
N LEU A 194 9.49 -3.17 4.11
CA LEU A 194 8.89 -2.70 5.36
C LEU A 194 8.23 -3.82 6.16
N CYS A 195 7.56 -4.76 5.49
CA CYS A 195 7.03 -5.96 6.14
C CYS A 195 8.16 -6.78 6.75
N ALA A 196 9.23 -7.04 5.98
CA ALA A 196 10.40 -7.77 6.47
C ALA A 196 11.07 -7.05 7.66
N GLU A 197 11.17 -5.72 7.61
CA GLU A 197 11.73 -4.94 8.72
C GLU A 197 10.87 -5.07 9.99
N ALA A 198 9.53 -5.00 9.87
CA ALA A 198 8.61 -5.19 10.98
C ALA A 198 8.70 -6.60 11.59
N GLU A 199 8.85 -7.64 10.76
CA GLU A 199 8.99 -9.04 11.19
C GLU A 199 10.25 -9.29 12.02
N THR A 200 11.27 -8.43 11.91
CA THR A 200 12.50 -8.55 12.70
C THR A 200 12.42 -7.90 14.08
N LEU A 201 11.36 -7.15 14.38
CA LEU A 201 11.20 -6.48 15.67
C LEU A 201 11.08 -7.51 16.82
N GLY A 202 11.67 -7.20 17.97
CA GLY A 202 11.71 -8.09 19.14
C GLY A 202 12.82 -9.13 19.08
N ASN A 203 13.45 -9.37 17.92
CA ASN A 203 14.46 -10.43 17.80
C ASN A 203 15.79 -10.05 18.46
N THR A 204 16.15 -8.77 18.52
CA THR A 204 17.44 -8.33 19.08
C THR A 204 17.37 -7.97 20.57
N GLN A 205 16.17 -8.02 21.17
CA GLN A 205 15.90 -7.69 22.58
C GLN A 205 16.36 -6.28 23.01
N ARG A 206 16.59 -5.37 22.05
CA ARG A 206 16.93 -3.96 22.31
C ARG A 206 15.65 -3.13 22.44
N TRP A 207 14.81 -3.48 23.43
CA TRP A 207 13.42 -3.03 23.54
C TRP A 207 13.23 -1.51 23.49
N ALA A 208 14.11 -0.72 24.12
CA ALA A 208 14.03 0.74 24.07
C ALA A 208 14.19 1.32 22.65
N GLN A 209 15.13 0.77 21.87
CA GLN A 209 15.37 1.19 20.48
C GLN A 209 14.25 0.70 19.56
N GLU A 210 13.81 -0.55 19.74
CA GLU A 210 12.77 -1.16 18.93
C GLU A 210 11.40 -0.49 19.13
N LYS A 211 11.08 0.00 20.34
CA LYS A 211 9.91 0.87 20.60
C LYS A 211 9.91 2.16 19.78
N THR A 212 11.08 2.70 19.47
CA THR A 212 11.19 3.89 18.62
C THR A 212 11.06 3.49 17.16
N ARG A 213 11.71 2.39 16.78
CA ARG A 213 11.69 1.85 15.41
C ARG A 213 10.29 1.48 14.96
N VAL A 214 9.47 0.85 15.80
CA VAL A 214 8.10 0.47 15.45
C VAL A 214 7.26 1.70 15.07
N LYS A 215 7.38 2.81 15.81
CA LYS A 215 6.67 4.06 15.51
C LYS A 215 7.08 4.64 14.15
N VAL A 216 8.37 4.57 13.82
CA VAL A 216 8.88 4.99 12.50
C VAL A 216 8.33 4.10 11.39
N LEU A 217 8.26 2.78 11.62
CA LEU A 217 7.69 1.84 10.67
C LEU A 217 6.20 2.06 10.45
N GLU A 218 5.43 2.26 11.51
CA GLU A 218 4.00 2.62 11.42
C GLU A 218 3.80 3.91 10.62
N GLN A 219 4.61 4.95 10.86
CA GLN A 219 4.53 6.20 10.10
C GLN A 219 4.88 6.02 8.62
N ARG A 220 5.88 5.20 8.30
CA ARG A 220 6.23 4.87 6.90
C ARG A 220 5.12 4.06 6.25
N TRP A 221 4.57 3.09 6.96
CA TRP A 221 3.45 2.25 6.52
C TRP A 221 2.22 3.08 6.17
N GLN A 222 1.83 4.04 7.01
CA GLN A 222 0.68 4.92 6.76
C GLN A 222 0.75 5.67 5.42
N LYS A 223 1.97 5.96 4.92
CA LYS A 223 2.17 6.64 3.64
C LYS A 223 1.95 5.73 2.42
N ILE A 224 2.15 4.42 2.57
CA ILE A 224 2.17 3.46 1.46
C ILE A 224 1.10 2.37 1.55
N SER A 225 0.39 2.27 2.68
CA SER A 225 -0.59 1.20 2.95
C SER A 225 -1.72 1.14 1.92
N LYS A 226 -2.09 2.29 1.32
CA LYS A 226 -3.13 2.38 0.29
C LYS A 226 -2.80 1.60 -0.99
N THR A 227 -1.52 1.39 -1.27
CA THR A 227 -1.05 0.65 -2.45
C THR A 227 -0.66 -0.79 -2.13
N ALA A 228 -0.68 -1.18 -0.85
CA ALA A 228 -0.39 -2.53 -0.41
C ALA A 228 -1.58 -3.45 -0.66
N ASN A 229 -1.31 -4.68 -1.12
CA ASN A 229 -2.33 -5.70 -1.27
C ASN A 229 -2.75 -6.28 0.09
N GLN A 230 -3.85 -7.05 0.12
CA GLN A 230 -4.39 -7.61 1.36
C GLN A 230 -3.39 -8.49 2.12
N THR A 231 -2.60 -9.30 1.41
CA THR A 231 -1.58 -10.17 2.00
C THR A 231 -0.50 -9.36 2.70
N GLN A 232 0.01 -8.30 2.06
CA GLN A 232 1.01 -7.40 2.63
C GLN A 232 0.46 -6.66 3.85
N GLN A 233 -0.79 -6.22 3.80
CA GLN A 233 -1.44 -5.57 4.94
C GLN A 233 -1.55 -6.50 6.15
N GLN A 234 -1.99 -7.74 5.93
CA GLN A 234 -2.06 -8.76 6.99
C GLN A 234 -0.67 -9.07 7.55
N ARG A 235 0.32 -9.24 6.67
CA ARG A 235 1.70 -9.56 7.05
C ARG A 235 2.31 -8.47 7.94
N PHE A 236 2.14 -7.20 7.58
CA PHE A 236 2.59 -6.08 8.42
C PHE A 236 1.85 -6.01 9.75
N GLN A 237 0.52 -6.15 9.74
CA GLN A 237 -0.30 -6.11 10.96
C GLN A 237 0.04 -7.25 11.92
N GLN A 238 0.29 -8.46 11.40
CA GLN A 238 0.72 -9.61 12.19
C GLN A 238 2.06 -9.33 12.86
N ALA A 239 3.04 -8.82 12.11
CA ALA A 239 4.35 -8.49 12.66
C ALA A 239 4.27 -7.47 13.81
N LEU A 240 3.41 -6.45 13.68
CA LEU A 240 3.17 -5.49 14.77
C LEU A 240 2.50 -6.14 15.99
N THR A 241 1.53 -7.02 15.76
CA THR A 241 0.83 -7.75 16.83
C THR A 241 1.81 -8.63 17.60
N ASP A 242 2.65 -9.37 16.89
CA ASP A 242 3.66 -10.25 17.47
C ASP A 242 4.69 -9.44 18.28
N PHE A 243 5.14 -8.30 17.76
CA PHE A 243 6.03 -7.40 18.48
C PHE A 243 5.39 -6.86 19.77
N GLN A 244 4.15 -6.40 19.72
CA GLN A 244 3.43 -5.88 20.90
C GLN A 244 3.27 -6.96 21.97
N GLN A 245 2.94 -8.19 21.58
CA GLN A 245 2.84 -9.32 22.51
C GLN A 245 4.17 -9.60 23.20
N ARG A 246 5.26 -9.72 22.42
CA ARG A 246 6.61 -9.96 22.97
C ARG A 246 7.04 -8.83 23.91
N LEU A 247 6.76 -7.58 23.53
CA LEU A 247 7.09 -6.42 24.35
C LEU A 247 6.32 -6.43 25.67
N GLN A 248 5.03 -6.75 25.66
CA GLN A 248 4.22 -6.85 26.88
C GLN A 248 4.71 -7.97 27.81
N THR A 249 5.08 -9.12 27.24
CA THR A 249 5.68 -10.23 28.01
C THR A 249 6.96 -9.75 28.70
N TRP A 250 7.88 -9.14 27.96
CA TRP A 250 9.13 -8.62 28.52
C TRP A 250 8.89 -7.54 29.59
N GLU A 251 7.98 -6.58 29.35
CA GLU A 251 7.65 -5.54 30.34
C GLU A 251 7.12 -6.15 31.63
N THR A 252 6.24 -7.14 31.52
CA THR A 252 5.64 -7.84 32.66
C THR A 252 6.69 -8.60 33.47
N GLU A 253 7.54 -9.39 32.78
CA GLU A 253 8.64 -10.13 33.41
C GLU A 253 9.62 -9.19 34.12
N HIS A 254 9.98 -8.08 33.47
CA HIS A 254 10.89 -7.09 34.04
C HIS A 254 10.29 -6.40 35.27
N THR A 255 9.01 -6.02 35.23
CA THR A 255 8.32 -5.43 36.40
C THR A 255 8.21 -6.43 37.54
N GLN A 256 7.87 -7.69 37.28
CA GLN A 256 7.81 -8.74 38.31
C GLN A 256 9.19 -8.95 38.96
N GLN A 257 10.25 -9.00 38.15
CA GLN A 257 11.61 -9.15 38.66
C GLN A 257 12.04 -7.96 39.54
N GLN A 258 11.72 -6.73 39.13
CA GLN A 258 11.97 -5.54 39.94
C GLN A 258 11.18 -5.54 41.25
N GLN A 259 9.92 -5.96 41.23
CA GLN A 259 9.09 -6.08 42.45
C GLN A 259 9.66 -7.12 43.41
N LEU A 260 10.09 -8.27 42.90
CA LEU A 260 10.72 -9.31 43.73
C LEU A 260 12.02 -8.81 44.35
N GLN A 261 12.88 -8.14 43.59
CA GLN A 261 14.11 -7.54 44.09
C GLN A 261 13.83 -6.48 45.16
N ALA A 262 12.83 -5.62 44.96
CA ALA A 262 12.42 -4.62 45.94
C ALA A 262 11.87 -5.25 47.23
N GLN A 263 11.08 -6.33 47.12
CA GLN A 263 10.60 -7.09 48.28
C GLN A 263 11.75 -7.71 49.07
N GLN A 264 12.71 -8.35 48.38
CA GLN A 264 13.90 -8.92 49.02
C GLN A 264 14.75 -7.84 49.70
N ALA A 265 14.96 -6.69 49.05
CA ALA A 265 15.70 -5.57 49.64
C ALA A 265 14.98 -4.98 50.88
N ALA A 266 13.64 -4.87 50.84
CA ALA A 266 12.84 -4.41 51.96
C ALA A 266 12.88 -5.39 53.14
N GLU A 267 12.83 -6.70 52.87
CA GLU A 267 12.96 -7.73 53.90
C GLU A 267 14.35 -7.71 54.54
N GLN A 268 15.43 -7.60 53.74
CA GLN A 268 16.79 -7.45 54.25
C GLN A 268 16.95 -6.18 55.09
N ALA A 269 16.37 -5.06 54.65
CA ALA A 269 16.38 -3.82 55.42
C ALA A 269 15.62 -3.97 56.76
N ARG A 270 14.50 -4.70 56.78
CA ARG A 270 13.75 -4.99 58.01
C ARG A 270 14.57 -5.82 58.98
N LEU A 271 15.18 -6.92 58.52
CA LEU A 271 16.03 -7.78 59.33
C LEU A 271 17.26 -7.02 59.87
N ALA A 272 17.87 -6.16 59.03
CA ALA A 272 18.98 -5.31 59.46
C ALA A 272 18.56 -4.30 60.54
N ALA A 273 17.38 -3.68 60.39
CA ALA A 273 16.83 -2.78 61.39
C ALA A 273 16.50 -3.50 62.71
N GLU A 274 15.91 -4.70 62.66
CA GLU A 274 15.66 -5.55 63.82
C GLU A 274 16.98 -5.93 64.53
N ALA A 275 18.01 -6.33 63.78
CA ALA A 275 19.32 -6.65 64.32
C ALA A 275 20.01 -5.42 64.96
N GLN A 276 19.87 -4.24 64.34
CA GLN A 276 20.41 -3.00 64.89
C GLN A 276 19.68 -2.60 66.19
N GLN A 277 18.35 -2.71 66.24
CA GLN A 277 17.59 -2.49 67.47
C GLN A 277 18.00 -3.46 68.59
N GLN A 278 18.22 -4.73 68.27
CA GLN A 278 18.74 -5.71 69.24
C GLN A 278 20.14 -5.36 69.72
N ALA A 279 21.03 -4.90 68.84
CA ALA A 279 22.37 -4.46 69.21
C ALA A 279 22.35 -3.20 70.10
N GLU A 280 21.49 -2.23 69.79
CA GLU A 280 21.27 -1.03 70.60
C GLU A 280 20.69 -1.37 71.97
N ALA A 281 19.67 -2.24 72.04
CA ALA A 281 19.11 -2.72 73.30
C ALA A 281 20.14 -3.51 74.13
N ALA A 282 20.97 -4.35 73.50
CA ALA A 282 22.04 -5.07 74.18
C ALA A 282 23.11 -4.11 74.73
N ALA A 283 23.48 -3.08 73.96
CA ALA A 283 24.41 -2.04 74.41
C ALA A 283 23.84 -1.25 75.61
N GLN A 284 22.57 -0.85 75.55
CA GLN A 284 21.88 -0.18 76.67
C GLN A 284 21.85 -1.08 77.93
N ALA A 285 21.46 -2.34 77.79
CA ALA A 285 21.43 -3.29 78.91
C ALA A 285 22.82 -3.56 79.50
N GLN A 286 23.88 -3.52 78.69
CA GLN A 286 25.27 -3.60 79.15
C GLN A 286 25.65 -2.35 79.95
N GLN A 287 25.26 -1.17 79.47
CA GLN A 287 25.49 0.11 80.14
C GLN A 287 24.78 0.16 81.50
N GLU A 288 23.51 -0.22 81.56
CA GLU A 288 22.74 -0.30 82.82
C GLU A 288 23.38 -1.28 83.82
N ARG A 289 23.89 -2.43 83.36
CA ARG A 289 24.61 -3.38 84.23
C ARG A 289 25.88 -2.78 84.81
N LEU A 290 26.67 -2.10 83.99
CA LEU A 290 27.89 -1.42 84.44
C LEU A 290 27.56 -0.31 85.45
N GLU A 291 26.49 0.46 85.23
CA GLU A 291 26.02 1.48 86.16
C GLU A 291 25.55 0.86 87.49
N GLN A 292 24.78 -0.23 87.44
CA GLN A 292 24.36 -0.96 88.65
C GLN A 292 25.56 -1.53 89.42
N GLU A 293 26.57 -2.07 88.72
CA GLU A 293 27.79 -2.57 89.32
C GLU A 293 28.60 -1.45 89.99
N GLN A 294 28.76 -0.30 89.31
CA GLN A 294 29.37 0.89 89.89
C GLN A 294 28.61 1.40 91.13
N GLN A 295 27.27 1.41 91.09
CA GLN A 295 26.44 1.78 92.23
C GLN A 295 26.59 0.79 93.39
N ARG A 296 26.64 -0.52 93.11
CA ARG A 296 26.91 -1.57 94.12
C ARG A 296 28.30 -1.42 94.71
N GLU A 297 29.33 -1.16 93.91
CA GLU A 297 30.68 -0.90 94.39
C GLU A 297 30.74 0.37 95.24
N ALA A 298 30.08 1.45 94.82
CA ALA A 298 30.00 2.69 95.58
C ALA A 298 29.26 2.48 96.92
N ALA A 299 28.17 1.72 96.94
CA ALA A 299 27.46 1.33 98.15
C ALA A 299 28.34 0.44 99.06
N ALA A 300 29.08 -0.52 98.51
CA ALA A 300 30.02 -1.36 99.24
C ALA A 300 31.21 -0.55 99.79
N ARG A 301 31.68 0.48 99.07
CA ARG A 301 32.69 1.44 99.56
C ARG A 301 32.14 2.28 100.72
N LYS A 302 30.91 2.78 100.61
CA LYS A 302 30.22 3.50 101.71
C LYS A 302 30.01 2.62 102.94
N ASN A 303 29.56 1.37 102.77
CA ASN A 303 29.42 0.41 103.88
C ASN A 303 30.77 0.08 104.52
N ARG A 304 31.84 -0.09 103.73
CA ARG A 304 33.20 -0.28 104.27
C ARG A 304 33.69 0.93 105.06
N GLN A 305 33.42 2.15 104.58
CA GLN A 305 33.74 3.38 105.32
C GLN A 305 32.92 3.52 106.62
N GLN A 306 31.64 3.13 106.63
CA GLN A 306 30.82 3.11 107.85
C GLN A 306 31.27 2.05 108.85
N GLN A 307 31.66 0.84 108.38
CA GLN A 307 32.24 -0.18 109.24
C GLN A 307 33.60 0.26 109.80
N GLN A 308 34.45 0.91 108.99
CA GLN A 308 35.71 1.50 109.45
C GLN A 308 35.51 2.63 110.47
N ALA A 309 34.47 3.46 110.31
CA ALA A 309 34.10 4.48 111.29
C ALA A 309 33.57 3.89 112.61
N GLN A 310 32.93 2.72 112.59
CA GLN A 310 32.52 1.99 113.80
C GLN A 310 33.70 1.26 114.49
N SER A 311 34.72 0.83 113.73
CA SER A 311 35.93 0.19 114.28
C SER A 311 37.07 1.17 114.65
N GLY A 312 36.98 2.45 114.25
CA GLY A 312 37.97 3.49 114.57
C GLY A 312 37.95 4.01 116.02
N SER A 313 37.05 3.50 116.88
CA SER A 313 36.97 3.88 118.30
C SER A 313 37.61 2.87 119.26
N ARG A 314 38.30 1.83 118.78
CA ARG A 314 39.04 0.91 119.66
C ARG A 314 40.37 0.43 119.05
N ARG A 315 41.44 0.84 119.74
CA ARG A 315 42.73 0.17 119.97
C ARG A 315 44.00 0.77 119.33
N PHE A 316 44.69 1.43 120.25
CA PHE A 316 46.12 1.60 120.46
C PHE A 316 47.02 0.34 120.32
N LEU A 317 48.31 0.63 120.01
CA LEU A 317 49.60 -0.01 120.39
C LEU A 317 50.29 -1.06 119.47
N THR A 318 51.26 -0.55 118.67
CA THR A 318 52.70 -0.98 118.50
C THR A 318 53.06 -2.37 117.91
N PRO A 319 54.33 -2.64 117.51
CA PRO A 319 55.15 -2.03 116.46
C PRO A 319 55.81 -3.08 115.48
N SER A 320 56.48 -2.57 114.43
CA SER A 320 57.39 -3.18 113.41
C SER A 320 58.44 -4.22 113.93
N PRO A 321 59.26 -4.94 113.11
CA PRO A 321 59.67 -4.71 111.69
C PRO A 321 59.90 -5.97 110.79
N HIS A 322 60.08 -5.79 109.46
CA HIS A 322 61.30 -6.17 108.71
C HIS A 322 61.14 -6.10 107.17
N THR A 323 62.23 -5.65 106.57
CA THR A 323 62.52 -5.35 105.16
C THR A 323 62.85 -6.60 104.32
N THR A 324 62.48 -6.64 103.04
CA THR A 324 63.36 -7.17 101.97
C THR A 324 62.93 -6.70 100.57
N LEU A 325 63.90 -6.10 99.85
CA LEU A 325 63.87 -5.76 98.43
C LEU A 325 63.89 -7.02 97.54
N ARG A 326 63.19 -7.02 96.39
CA ARG A 326 63.74 -7.61 95.15
C ARG A 326 63.09 -7.10 93.85
N ALA A 327 63.95 -6.52 93.02
CA ALA A 327 64.04 -6.34 91.56
C ALA A 327 62.88 -6.67 90.59
N ALA A 328 62.73 -5.76 89.61
CA ALA A 328 62.13 -5.94 88.27
C ALA A 328 62.93 -6.96 87.41
N PRO A 329 62.37 -7.43 86.25
CA PRO A 329 62.79 -6.81 84.99
C PRO A 329 61.78 -6.82 83.80
N HIS A 330 62.08 -5.95 82.83
CA HIS A 330 62.01 -6.09 81.36
C HIS A 330 60.71 -6.40 80.58
N ARG A 331 60.17 -5.33 79.96
CA ARG A 331 60.09 -5.06 78.51
C ARG A 331 60.24 -6.25 77.53
N ALA A 332 59.19 -6.52 76.75
CA ALA A 332 59.30 -7.05 75.38
C ALA A 332 58.26 -6.36 74.47
N VAL A 333 58.77 -5.81 73.38
CA VAL A 333 58.08 -5.20 72.23
C VAL A 333 58.36 -6.13 71.04
N HIS A 334 57.35 -6.47 70.24
CA HIS A 334 57.36 -6.76 68.79
C HIS A 334 55.98 -7.34 68.43
N GLN A 335 55.09 -6.55 67.82
CA GLN A 335 54.87 -6.33 66.37
C GLN A 335 53.94 -7.37 65.70
N PRO A 336 53.05 -6.92 64.78
CA PRO A 336 51.96 -7.71 64.20
C PRO A 336 52.34 -8.31 62.83
N LEU A 337 51.55 -9.24 62.31
CA LEU A 337 51.36 -9.54 60.87
C LEU A 337 50.20 -10.54 60.73
N GLY A 338 49.22 -10.23 59.87
CA GLY A 338 48.10 -11.10 59.48
C GLY A 338 46.80 -10.35 59.35
#